data_AF-A0A1H7BS17-F1
#
_entry.id   AF-A0A1H7BS17-F1
#
_cell.length_a   1.000
_cell.length_b   1.000
_cell.length_c   1.000
_cell.angle_alpha   90.00
_cell.angle_beta   90.00
_cell.angle_gamma   90.00
#
_symmetry.space_group_name_H-M   'P 1'
#
loop_
_entity.id
_entity.type
_entity.pdbx_description
1 polymer ?
#
loop_
_entity_poly.entity_id
_entity_poly.type
_entity_poly.pdbx_seq_one_letter_code
_entity_poly.pdbx_strand_id
1 'polypeptide(L)'
;MEQMMGLLLGTLQLFFPLIVMSAITFVLGLILRSWLWMLASAVLIYPDAWYLGATPAFPWAIYLPLIQVFTAIWIYLSNKRNIRSAQKTK
;
A
#
# COMPACT_ATOMS: atom_id res chain seq x y z
N MET A 1 -7.40 -7.17 17.53
CA MET A 1 -7.16 -6.11 16.52
C MET A 1 -7.76 -4.78 16.95
N GLU A 2 -9.01 -4.75 17.41
CA GLU A 2 -9.71 -3.48 17.67
C GLU A 2 -9.06 -2.61 18.75
N GLN A 3 -8.51 -3.19 19.83
CA GLN A 3 -7.77 -2.42 20.84
C GLN A 3 -6.46 -1.82 20.31
N MET A 4 -5.70 -2.55 19.48
CA MET A 4 -4.48 -2.01 18.85
C MET A 4 -4.81 -0.90 17.85
N MET A 5 -5.83 -1.11 17.01
CA MET A 5 -6.27 -0.12 16.03
C MET A 5 -6.83 1.13 16.72
N GLY A 6 -7.61 0.97 17.80
CA GLY A 6 -8.11 2.07 18.61
C GLY A 6 -7.01 2.88 19.30
N LEU A 7 -5.92 2.23 19.72
CA LEU A 7 -4.77 2.91 20.31
C LEU A 7 -3.95 3.66 19.25
N LEU A 8 -3.70 3.03 18.09
CA LEU A 8 -2.97 3.64 16.97
C LEU A 8 -3.71 4.86 16.39
N LEU A 9 -5.01 4.72 16.11
CA LEU A 9 -5.79 5.75 15.42
C LEU A 9 -6.40 6.77 16.38
N GLY A 10 -6.74 6.36 17.61
CA GLY A 10 -7.31 7.22 18.64
C GLY A 10 -6.24 7.92 19.49
N THR A 11 -5.54 7.16 20.34
CA THR A 11 -4.59 7.71 21.33
C THR A 11 -3.37 8.35 20.65
N LEU A 12 -2.85 7.71 19.61
CA LEU A 12 -1.63 8.14 18.93
C LEU A 12 -1.91 9.08 17.75
N GLN A 13 -3.19 9.33 17.42
CA GLN A 13 -3.65 10.18 16.31
C GLN A 13 -2.95 9.89 14.97
N LEU A 14 -2.52 8.63 14.75
CA LEU A 14 -1.71 8.27 13.59
C LEU A 14 -2.48 8.20 12.28
N PHE A 15 -3.81 8.32 12.30
CA PHE A 15 -4.64 8.23 11.10
C PHE A 15 -4.15 9.15 9.97
N PHE A 16 -4.00 10.45 10.26
CA PHE A 16 -3.56 11.41 9.24
C PHE A 16 -2.09 11.22 8.83
N PRO A 17 -1.13 11.06 9.77
CA PRO A 17 0.24 10.70 9.41
C PRO A 17 0.39 9.42 8.57
N LEU A 18 -0.34 8.36 8.89
CA LEU A 18 -0.29 7.08 8.17
C LEU A 18 -0.77 7.22 6.74
N ILE A 19 -1.90 7.90 6.53
CA ILE A 19 -2.42 8.18 5.19
C ILE A 19 -1.42 8.99 4.36
N VAL A 20 -0.85 10.06 4.94
CA VAL A 20 0.13 10.90 4.25
C VAL A 20 1.38 10.11 3.90
N MET A 21 1.93 9.36 4.85
CA MET A 21 3.12 8.54 4.62
C MET A 21 2.86 7.42 3.61
N SER A 22 1.69 6.80 3.65
CA SER A 22 1.29 5.80 2.65
C SER A 22 1.22 6.43 1.26
N ALA A 23 0.59 7.60 1.11
CA ALA A 23 0.48 8.30 -0.16
C ALA A 23 1.86 8.67 -0.73
N ILE A 24 2.77 9.19 0.11
CA ILE A 24 4.15 9.50 -0.29
C ILE A 24 4.88 8.21 -0.72
N THR A 25 4.78 7.16 0.09
CA THR A 25 5.42 5.85 -0.17
C THR A 25 4.90 5.24 -1.47
N PHE A 26 3.60 5.37 -1.75
CA PHE A 26 2.96 4.93 -2.98
C PHE A 26 3.48 5.70 -4.19
N VAL A 27 3.50 7.03 -4.13
CA VAL A 27 4.04 7.87 -5.22
C VAL A 27 5.51 7.56 -5.48
N LEU A 28 6.33 7.43 -4.43
CA LEU A 28 7.73 7.02 -4.55
C LEU A 28 7.88 5.64 -5.18
N GLY A 29 7.04 4.67 -4.79
CA GLY A 29 7.05 3.34 -5.38
C GLY A 29 6.68 3.33 -6.88
N LEU A 30 5.80 4.24 -7.32
CA LEU A 30 5.46 4.40 -8.73
C LEU A 30 6.63 5.01 -9.51
N ILE A 31 7.22 6.09 -9.01
CA ILE A 31 8.36 6.78 -9.63
C ILE A 31 9.56 5.84 -9.76
N LEU A 32 9.91 5.15 -8.67
CA LEU A 32 11.05 4.23 -8.63
C LEU A 32 10.74 2.87 -9.25
N ARG A 33 9.50 2.63 -9.71
CA ARG A 33 9.01 1.33 -10.20
C ARG A 33 9.41 0.17 -9.28
N SER A 34 9.23 0.36 -7.98
CA SER A 34 9.63 -0.62 -6.97
C SER A 34 8.43 -1.29 -6.33
N TRP A 35 8.36 -2.60 -6.50
CA TRP A 35 7.32 -3.44 -5.91
C TRP A 35 7.41 -3.49 -4.38
N LEU A 36 8.61 -3.35 -3.80
CA LEU A 36 8.81 -3.30 -2.35
C LEU A 36 8.17 -2.05 -1.74
N TRP A 37 8.39 -0.88 -2.37
CA TRP A 37 7.79 0.38 -1.93
C TRP A 37 6.26 0.37 -2.09
N MET A 38 5.74 -0.30 -3.13
CA MET A 38 4.30 -0.55 -3.25
C MET A 38 3.74 -1.37 -2.09
N LEU A 39 4.37 -2.49 -1.73
CA LEU A 39 3.93 -3.31 -0.61
C LEU A 39 4.03 -2.56 0.72
N ALA A 40 5.09 -1.78 0.93
CA ALA A 40 5.21 -0.92 2.10
C ALA A 40 4.02 0.04 2.20
N SER A 41 3.67 0.72 1.10
CA SER A 41 2.50 1.62 1.07
C SER A 41 1.17 0.91 1.40
N ALA A 42 1.01 -0.34 0.95
CA ALA A 42 -0.17 -1.17 1.23
C ALA A 42 -0.29 -1.52 2.72
N VAL A 43 0.83 -1.84 3.36
CA VAL A 43 0.87 -2.12 4.81
C VAL A 43 0.58 -0.84 5.60
N LEU A 44 1.13 0.29 5.17
CA LEU A 44 0.92 1.58 5.83
C LEU A 44 -0.55 2.01 5.80
N ILE A 45 -1.27 1.83 4.70
CA ILE A 45 -2.68 2.24 4.57
C ILE A 45 -3.66 1.24 5.22
N TYR A 46 -3.21 0.03 5.57
CA TYR A 46 -4.11 -1.03 6.05
C TYR A 46 -4.89 -0.64 7.32
N PRO A 47 -4.28 -0.02 8.36
CA PRO A 47 -5.02 0.45 9.54
C PRO A 47 -6.13 1.43 9.19
N ASP A 48 -5.84 2.38 8.29
CA ASP A 48 -6.81 3.40 7.87
C ASP A 48 -7.93 2.78 7.04
N ALA A 49 -7.60 1.85 6.14
CA ALA A 49 -8.57 1.12 5.32
C ALA A 49 -9.50 0.24 6.18
N TRP A 50 -8.97 -0.41 7.21
CA TRP A 50 -9.76 -1.18 8.17
C TRP A 50 -10.71 -0.28 8.96
N TYR A 51 -10.22 0.86 9.45
CA TYR A 51 -11.03 1.82 10.19
C TYR A 51 -12.16 2.43 9.34
N LEU A 52 -11.84 2.86 8.12
CA LEU A 52 -12.83 3.38 7.18
C LEU A 52 -13.81 2.30 6.74
N GLY A 53 -13.34 1.07 6.51
CA GLY A 53 -14.17 -0.07 6.14
C GLY A 53 -15.15 -0.52 7.24
N ALA A 54 -14.83 -0.26 8.50
CA ALA A 54 -15.73 -0.47 9.62
C ALA A 54 -16.87 0.56 9.67
N THR A 55 -16.76 1.68 8.93
CA THR A 55 -17.83 2.67 8.86
C THR A 55 -18.90 2.28 7.82
N PRO A 56 -20.21 2.39 8.15
CA PRO A 56 -21.29 2.03 7.22
C PRO A 56 -21.30 2.85 5.92
N ALA A 57 -20.72 4.04 5.94
CA ALA A 57 -20.65 4.92 4.78
C ALA A 57 -19.66 4.43 3.71
N PHE A 58 -18.59 3.73 4.12
CA PHE A 58 -17.49 3.36 3.24
C PHE A 58 -17.02 1.90 3.42
N PRO A 59 -17.92 0.89 3.37
CA PRO A 59 -17.54 -0.51 3.57
C PRO A 59 -16.54 -1.02 2.53
N TRP A 60 -16.52 -0.40 1.35
CA TRP A 60 -15.59 -0.71 0.27
C TRP A 60 -14.15 -0.25 0.56
N ALA A 61 -13.93 0.64 1.53
CA ALA A 61 -12.61 1.17 1.84
C ALA A 61 -11.63 0.10 2.36
N ILE A 62 -12.12 -1.01 2.89
CA ILE A 62 -11.30 -2.16 3.30
C ILE A 62 -10.48 -2.75 2.14
N TYR A 63 -10.93 -2.54 0.90
CA TYR A 63 -10.27 -3.03 -0.30
C TYR A 63 -9.20 -2.09 -0.84
N LEU A 64 -9.02 -0.90 -0.26
CA LEU A 64 -8.00 0.07 -0.70
C LEU A 64 -6.59 -0.55 -0.82
N PRO A 65 -6.07 -1.32 0.17
CA PRO A 65 -4.75 -1.95 0.12
C PRO A 65 -4.54 -2.85 -1.11
N LEU A 66 -5.62 -3.41 -1.67
CA LEU A 66 -5.53 -4.29 -2.83
C LEU A 66 -4.99 -3.58 -4.06
N ILE A 67 -5.29 -2.28 -4.23
CA ILE A 67 -4.80 -1.49 -5.37
C ILE A 67 -3.26 -1.43 -5.34
N GLN A 68 -2.66 -1.19 -4.17
CA GLN A 68 -1.21 -1.18 -4.03
C GLN A 68 -0.63 -2.58 -4.24
N VAL A 69 -1.29 -3.64 -3.78
CA VAL A 69 -0.85 -5.03 -3.99
C VAL A 69 -0.87 -5.42 -5.47
N PHE A 70 -1.95 -5.15 -6.20
CA PHE A 70 -2.02 -5.42 -7.64
C PHE A 70 -0.97 -4.63 -8.41
N THR A 71 -0.75 -3.38 -8.04
CA THR A 71 0.31 -2.55 -8.63
C THR A 71 1.70 -3.12 -8.35
N ALA A 72 1.95 -3.60 -7.11
CA ALA A 72 3.20 -4.27 -6.76
C ALA A 72 3.44 -5.51 -7.61
N ILE A 73 2.43 -6.36 -7.79
CA ILE A 73 2.50 -7.57 -8.63
C ILE A 73 2.82 -7.20 -10.08
N TRP A 74 2.11 -6.21 -10.63
CA TRP A 74 2.34 -5.75 -12.00
C TRP A 74 3.76 -5.23 -12.21
N ILE A 75 4.26 -4.41 -11.28
CA ILE A 75 5.64 -3.89 -11.31
C ILE A 75 6.65 -5.04 -11.20
N TYR A 76 6.43 -5.98 -10.28
CA TYR A 76 7.31 -7.15 -10.09
C TYR A 76 7.43 -7.98 -11.37
N LEU A 77 6.29 -8.31 -12.00
CA LEU A 77 6.27 -9.09 -13.24
C LEU A 77 6.91 -8.32 -14.41
N SER A 78 6.66 -7.02 -14.51
CA SER A 78 7.25 -6.15 -15.54
C SER A 78 8.78 -6.08 -15.40
N ASN A 79 9.29 -5.93 -14.17
CA ASN A 79 10.72 -5.87 -13.93
C ASN A 79 11.41 -7.21 -14.23
N LYS A 80 10.78 -8.32 -13.83
CA LYS A 80 11.27 -9.68 -14.14
C LYS A 80 11.36 -9.95 -15.65
N ARG A 81 10.39 -9.44 -16.43
CA ARG A 81 10.42 -9.55 -17.91
C ARG A 81 11.59 -8.78 -18.52
N ASN A 82 11.85 -7.55 -18.05
CA ASN A 82 12.95 -6.72 -18.55
C ASN A 82 14.33 -7.36 -18.32
N ILE A 83 14.55 -7.97 -17.14
CA ILE A 83 15.80 -8.68 -16.83
C ILE A 83 16.00 -9.87 -17.79
N ARG A 84 14.96 -10.66 -18.04
CA ARG A 84 15.02 -11.81 -18.95
C ARG A 84 15.29 -11.40 -20.40
N SER A 85 14.72 -10.30 -20.87
CA SER A 85 15.00 -9.79 -22.22
C SER A 85 16.44 -9.27 -22.35
N ALA A 86 16.98 -8.59 -21.33
CA ALA A 86 18.35 -8.10 -21.34
C ALA A 86 19.38 -9.24 -21.39
N GLN A 87 19.06 -10.38 -20.78
CA GLN A 87 19.93 -11.57 -20.75
C GLN A 87 19.87 -12.39 -22.05
N LYS A 88 18.83 -12.20 -22.90
CA LYS A 88 18.68 -12.88 -24.19
C LYS A 88 19.45 -12.21 -25.34
N THR A 89 19.92 -10.98 -25.13
CA THR A 89 20.65 -10.17 -26.12
C THR A 89 22.17 -10.16 -25.87
N LYS A 90 22.64 -10.89 -24.86
CA LYS A 90 24.07 -11.19 -24.61
C LYS A 90 24.36 -12.63 -25.02
#